data_AF-A0A7K7ZPV3-F1
#
_entry.id   AF-A0A7K7ZPV3-F1
#
_cell.length_a   1.000
_cell.length_b   1.000
_cell.length_c   1.000
_cell.angle_alpha   90.00
_cell.angle_beta   90.00
_cell.angle_gamma   90.00
#
_symmetry.space_group_name_H-M   'P 1'
#
loop_
_entity.id
_entity.type
_entity.pdbx_description
1 polymer ?
#
loop_
_entity_poly.entity_id
_entity_poly.type
_entity_poly.pdbx_seq_one_letter_code
_entity_poly.pdbx_strand_id
1 'polypeptide(L)'
;TAVPVLLLLLLGTARAQPSCLHFPELLPAKLRELRVKFEEIKDYFQSKDDDLSIQLLSSDLLEEFKGSLGCQSVSEMMGFYMDEVLPSAMRSSTQHQQSVGDLGNLLLSLRAMMRRCHRFFTCEERSRSVKHIKETFSKMHSNGIYKAMGEFDIFINYVEKFLTMRR
;
A
#
# COMPACT_ATOMS: atom_id res chain seq x y z
N THR A 1 -15.37 -56.56 19.58
CA THR A 1 -15.72 -55.28 20.23
C THR A 1 -15.43 -54.17 19.25
N ALA A 2 -16.43 -53.32 18.97
CA ALA A 2 -16.46 -52.39 17.85
C ALA A 2 -15.65 -51.10 18.09
N VAL A 3 -15.15 -50.56 16.98
CA VAL A 3 -14.46 -49.27 16.66
C VAL A 3 -15.13 -48.02 17.31
N PRO A 4 -14.62 -46.76 17.21
CA PRO A 4 -13.37 -46.24 16.62
C PRO A 4 -12.72 -45.02 17.33
N VAL A 5 -11.50 -44.68 16.88
CA VAL A 5 -11.03 -43.31 16.54
C VAL A 5 -11.61 -42.16 17.37
N LEU A 6 -10.87 -41.69 18.37
CA LEU A 6 -10.99 -40.32 18.85
C LEU A 6 -9.63 -39.60 18.75
N LEU A 7 -9.03 -39.71 17.56
CA LEU A 7 -8.16 -38.65 17.05
C LEU A 7 -9.09 -37.47 16.74
N LEU A 8 -9.45 -36.71 17.77
CA LEU A 8 -10.15 -35.44 17.63
C LEU A 8 -9.22 -34.51 16.86
N LEU A 9 -9.45 -34.50 15.55
CA LEU A 9 -8.99 -33.53 14.58
C LEU A 9 -9.24 -32.13 15.16
N LEU A 10 -8.22 -31.58 15.83
CA LEU A 10 -8.05 -30.13 15.94
C LEU A 10 -7.61 -29.61 14.57
N LEU A 11 -8.37 -29.91 13.51
CA LEU A 11 -8.47 -28.98 12.40
C LEU A 11 -9.24 -27.80 12.95
N GLY A 12 -8.49 -26.88 13.55
CA GLY A 12 -8.92 -25.50 13.65
C GLY A 12 -9.21 -25.05 12.23
N THR A 13 -10.48 -25.13 11.84
CA THR A 13 -10.96 -24.38 10.70
C THR A 13 -10.66 -22.94 11.08
N ALA A 14 -9.65 -22.34 10.44
CA ALA A 14 -9.45 -20.92 10.50
C ALA A 14 -10.72 -20.32 9.91
N ARG A 15 -11.70 -20.05 10.77
CA ARG A 15 -12.99 -19.51 10.35
C ARG A 15 -12.64 -18.14 9.79
N ALA A 16 -12.60 -18.04 8.47
CA ALA A 16 -12.36 -16.78 7.79
C ALA A 16 -13.31 -15.76 8.43
N GLN A 17 -12.76 -14.66 8.94
CA GLN A 17 -13.61 -13.62 9.52
C GLN A 17 -14.66 -13.23 8.47
N PRO A 18 -15.94 -13.04 8.83
CA PRO A 18 -16.99 -12.76 7.84
C PRO A 18 -16.65 -11.59 6.91
N SER A 19 -15.90 -10.61 7.41
CA SER A 19 -15.37 -9.47 6.64
C SER A 19 -14.37 -9.83 5.55
N CYS A 20 -13.73 -10.99 5.63
CA CYS A 20 -12.75 -11.48 4.66
C CYS A 20 -13.35 -12.31 3.53
N LEU A 21 -14.56 -12.87 3.73
CA LEU A 21 -15.29 -13.58 2.69
C LEU A 21 -15.60 -12.65 1.49
N HIS A 22 -15.91 -11.39 1.77
CA HIS A 22 -16.22 -10.37 0.76
C HIS A 22 -15.01 -9.55 0.32
N PHE A 23 -13.81 -9.86 0.80
CA PHE A 23 -12.61 -9.07 0.50
C PHE A 23 -12.34 -8.91 -1.01
N PRO A 24 -12.37 -9.99 -1.83
CA PRO A 24 -12.09 -9.87 -3.26
C PRO A 24 -13.11 -8.99 -4.01
N GLU A 25 -14.34 -8.88 -3.49
CA GLU A 25 -15.45 -8.11 -4.06
C GLU A 25 -15.36 -6.63 -3.63
N LEU A 26 -14.89 -6.37 -2.41
CA LEU A 26 -14.73 -5.01 -1.86
C LEU A 26 -13.46 -4.31 -2.34
N LEU A 27 -12.43 -5.07 -2.73
CA LEU A 27 -11.13 -4.51 -3.09
C LEU A 27 -11.20 -3.48 -4.25
N PRO A 28 -11.88 -3.75 -5.39
CA PRO A 28 -12.00 -2.75 -6.45
C PRO A 28 -12.67 -1.45 -5.99
N ALA A 29 -13.68 -1.56 -5.14
CA ALA A 29 -14.36 -0.39 -4.57
C ALA A 29 -13.43 0.42 -3.67
N LYS A 30 -12.61 -0.24 -2.84
CA LYS A 30 -11.64 0.41 -1.96
C LYS A 30 -10.52 1.11 -2.75
N LEU A 31 -10.01 0.48 -3.80
CA LEU A 31 -9.01 1.11 -4.68
C LEU A 31 -9.61 2.30 -5.44
N ARG A 32 -10.87 2.21 -5.87
CA ARG A 32 -11.59 3.34 -6.48
C ARG A 32 -11.77 4.50 -5.51
N GLU A 33 -12.17 4.23 -4.27
CA GLU A 33 -12.33 5.22 -3.21
C GLU A 33 -11.00 5.97 -2.97
N LEU A 34 -9.89 5.23 -2.91
CA LEU A 34 -8.54 5.78 -2.75
C LEU A 34 -8.15 6.69 -3.93
N ARG A 35 -8.45 6.28 -5.17
CA ARG A 35 -8.19 7.10 -6.37
C ARG A 35 -9.01 8.38 -6.38
N VAL A 36 -10.32 8.28 -6.14
CA VAL A 36 -11.21 9.45 -6.11
C VAL A 36 -10.75 10.46 -5.06
N LYS A 37 -10.35 9.98 -3.88
CA LYS A 37 -9.80 10.87 -2.83
C LYS A 37 -8.48 11.51 -3.24
N PHE A 38 -7.61 10.78 -3.94
CA PHE A 38 -6.34 11.32 -4.43
C PHE A 38 -6.54 12.41 -5.50
N GLU A 39 -7.52 12.25 -6.40
CA GLU A 39 -7.83 13.26 -7.43
C GLU A 39 -8.16 14.65 -6.83
N GLU A 40 -8.67 14.74 -5.60
CA GLU A 40 -8.90 16.03 -4.92
C GLU A 40 -7.61 16.84 -4.66
N ILE A 41 -6.46 16.18 -4.58
CA ILE A 41 -5.17 16.79 -4.20
C ILE A 41 -4.08 16.62 -5.26
N LYS A 42 -4.36 15.83 -6.30
CA LYS A 42 -3.40 15.44 -7.35
C LYS A 42 -2.76 16.66 -8.01
N ASP A 43 -3.57 17.60 -8.50
CA ASP A 43 -3.09 18.79 -9.21
C ASP A 43 -2.16 19.64 -8.34
N TYR A 44 -2.45 19.75 -7.04
CA TYR A 44 -1.61 20.50 -6.11
C TYR A 44 -0.22 19.86 -5.96
N PHE A 45 -0.15 18.55 -5.72
CA PHE A 45 1.14 17.87 -5.52
C PHE A 45 1.92 17.74 -6.84
N GLN A 46 1.26 17.44 -7.96
CA GLN A 46 1.92 17.35 -9.27
C GLN A 46 2.42 18.70 -9.79
N SER A 47 1.70 19.80 -9.57
CA SER A 47 2.18 21.13 -9.96
C SER A 47 3.34 21.66 -9.10
N LYS A 48 3.59 21.03 -7.95
CA LYS A 48 4.69 21.37 -7.03
C LYS A 48 5.91 20.46 -7.18
N ASP A 49 5.80 19.35 -7.90
CA ASP A 49 6.94 18.51 -8.27
C ASP A 49 7.76 19.21 -9.36
N ASP A 50 8.92 19.74 -8.98
CA ASP A 50 9.82 20.46 -9.89
C ASP A 50 10.89 19.54 -10.53
N ASP A 51 10.95 18.26 -10.13
CA ASP A 51 11.96 17.31 -10.60
C ASP A 51 11.33 16.21 -11.46
N LEU A 52 10.98 16.57 -12.68
CA LEU A 52 10.41 15.64 -13.67
C LEU A 52 11.45 14.65 -14.23
N SER A 53 12.74 14.81 -13.90
CA SER A 53 13.83 13.97 -14.41
C SER A 53 13.99 12.68 -13.62
N ILE A 54 13.57 12.68 -12.36
CA ILE A 54 13.55 11.52 -11.49
C ILE A 54 12.20 10.82 -11.64
N GLN A 55 12.20 9.49 -11.65
CA GLN A 55 10.99 8.69 -11.41
C GLN A 55 11.18 7.99 -10.07
N LEU A 56 10.43 8.38 -9.05
CA LEU A 56 10.63 7.82 -7.70
C LEU A 56 10.16 6.37 -7.65
N LEU A 57 9.01 6.07 -8.23
CA LEU A 57 8.40 4.75 -8.35
C LEU A 57 8.65 4.16 -9.74
N SER A 58 9.86 3.65 -9.95
CA SER A 58 10.30 3.07 -11.23
C SER A 58 9.59 1.75 -11.59
N SER A 59 9.80 1.27 -12.81
CA SER A 59 9.37 -0.06 -13.24
C SER A 59 10.01 -1.19 -12.43
N ASP A 60 11.21 -0.98 -11.87
CA ASP A 60 11.89 -2.00 -11.06
C ASP A 60 11.11 -2.30 -9.79
N LEU A 61 10.49 -1.28 -9.19
CA LEU A 61 9.58 -1.47 -8.06
C LEU A 61 8.39 -2.34 -8.45
N LEU A 62 7.80 -2.11 -9.63
CA LEU A 62 6.69 -2.91 -10.13
C LEU A 62 7.11 -4.36 -10.35
N GLU A 63 8.28 -4.62 -10.94
CA GLU A 63 8.78 -5.98 -11.12
C GLU A 63 9.05 -6.67 -9.78
N GLU A 64 9.56 -5.93 -8.78
CA GLU A 64 9.74 -6.47 -7.43
C GLU A 64 8.40 -6.80 -6.75
N PHE A 65 7.38 -5.96 -6.95
CA PHE A 65 6.00 -6.22 -6.49
C PHE A 65 5.42 -7.51 -7.11
N LYS A 66 5.76 -7.80 -8.37
CA LYS A 66 5.33 -9.04 -9.04
C LYS A 66 6.11 -10.27 -8.58
N GLY A 67 7.32 -10.07 -8.05
CA GLY A 67 8.26 -11.13 -7.69
C GLY A 67 8.03 -11.79 -6.33
N SER A 68 9.03 -12.55 -5.90
CA SER A 68 9.07 -13.23 -4.59
C SER A 68 9.02 -12.24 -3.42
N LEU A 69 9.62 -11.06 -3.59
CA LEU A 69 9.66 -9.99 -2.58
C LEU A 69 8.39 -9.15 -2.51
N GLY A 70 7.40 -9.35 -3.39
CA GLY A 70 6.28 -8.42 -3.53
C GLY A 70 5.47 -8.18 -2.25
N CYS A 71 5.32 -9.23 -1.42
CA CYS A 71 4.75 -9.13 -0.07
C CYS A 71 5.47 -8.05 0.77
N GLN A 72 6.81 -8.14 0.81
CA GLN A 72 7.64 -7.25 1.60
C GLN A 72 7.63 -5.85 1.02
N SER A 73 7.85 -5.74 -0.28
CA SER A 73 7.95 -4.44 -0.97
C SER A 73 6.66 -3.63 -0.84
N VAL A 74 5.49 -4.28 -0.99
CA VAL A 74 4.20 -3.61 -0.78
C VAL A 74 4.01 -3.20 0.68
N SER A 75 4.36 -4.07 1.64
CA SER A 75 4.28 -3.76 3.07
C SER A 75 5.15 -2.56 3.45
N GLU A 76 6.39 -2.52 2.96
CA GLU A 76 7.34 -1.45 3.23
C GLU A 76 6.94 -0.13 2.55
N MET A 77 6.43 -0.18 1.30
CA MET A 77 5.92 1.02 0.63
C MET A 77 4.67 1.58 1.30
N MET A 78 3.73 0.73 1.71
CA MET A 78 2.57 1.18 2.49
C MET A 78 3.01 1.83 3.81
N GLY A 79 4.01 1.26 4.48
CA GLY A 79 4.62 1.87 5.66
C GLY A 79 5.26 3.22 5.35
N PHE A 80 6.09 3.30 4.31
CA PHE A 80 6.73 4.53 3.87
C PHE A 80 5.74 5.67 3.61
N TYR A 81 4.66 5.40 2.88
CA TYR A 81 3.64 6.41 2.63
C TYR A 81 2.93 6.86 3.92
N MET A 82 2.57 5.92 4.79
CA MET A 82 1.85 6.22 6.03
C MET A 82 2.71 6.92 7.09
N ASP A 83 3.97 6.53 7.20
CA ASP A 83 4.84 6.93 8.32
C ASP A 83 5.70 8.16 7.95
N GLU A 84 5.98 8.38 6.66
CA GLU A 84 6.90 9.43 6.21
C GLU A 84 6.23 10.42 5.24
N VAL A 85 5.62 9.94 4.14
CA VAL A 85 5.12 10.81 3.05
C VAL A 85 3.87 11.58 3.47
N LEU A 86 2.80 10.89 3.86
CA LEU A 86 1.51 11.50 4.17
C LEU A 86 1.60 12.47 5.37
N PRO A 87 2.28 12.15 6.49
CA PRO A 87 2.45 13.11 7.59
C PRO A 87 3.24 14.36 7.17
N SER A 88 4.15 14.23 6.21
CA SER A 88 4.91 15.36 5.68
C SER A 88 4.09 16.20 4.71
N ALA A 89 3.27 15.56 3.86
CA ALA A 89 2.32 16.21 2.97
C ALA A 89 1.22 16.98 3.73
N MET A 90 0.73 16.46 4.85
CA MET A 90 -0.21 17.18 5.72
C MET A 90 0.39 18.47 6.27
N ARG A 91 1.70 18.50 6.51
CA ARG A 91 2.42 19.69 7.01
C ARG A 91 2.77 20.70 5.91
N SER A 92 2.82 20.27 4.65
CA SER A 92 3.19 21.15 3.52
C SER A 92 2.03 22.02 3.02
N SER A 93 0.77 21.67 3.33
CA SER A 93 -0.40 22.44 2.90
C SER A 93 -1.53 22.39 3.92
N THR A 94 -1.84 23.54 4.54
CA THR A 94 -3.00 23.69 5.43
C THR A 94 -4.33 23.51 4.68
N GLN A 95 -4.40 23.96 3.42
CA GLN A 95 -5.58 23.82 2.57
C GLN A 95 -5.94 22.36 2.27
N HIS A 96 -4.94 21.50 2.07
CA HIS A 96 -5.14 20.10 1.68
C HIS A 96 -4.98 19.12 2.84
N GLN A 97 -4.69 19.61 4.05
CA GLN A 97 -4.42 18.78 5.23
C GLN A 97 -5.53 17.75 5.50
N GLN A 98 -6.80 18.15 5.38
CA GLN A 98 -7.93 17.25 5.56
C GLN A 98 -7.98 16.17 4.48
N SER A 99 -7.90 16.53 3.20
CA SER A 99 -7.93 15.56 2.10
C SER A 99 -6.76 14.58 2.14
N VAL A 100 -5.56 15.02 2.54
CA VAL A 100 -4.40 14.14 2.76
C VAL A 100 -4.65 13.19 3.94
N GLY A 101 -5.22 13.69 5.04
CA GLY A 101 -5.58 12.86 6.20
C GLY A 101 -6.62 11.78 5.85
N ASP A 102 -7.66 12.15 5.12
CA ASP A 102 -8.68 11.22 4.62
C ASP A 102 -8.07 10.16 3.70
N LEU A 103 -7.17 10.56 2.79
CA LEU A 103 -6.43 9.64 1.93
C LEU A 103 -5.61 8.63 2.76
N GLY A 104 -4.95 9.10 3.81
CA GLY A 104 -4.22 8.25 4.76
C GLY A 104 -5.12 7.26 5.49
N ASN A 105 -6.32 7.66 5.89
CA ASN A 105 -7.30 6.78 6.51
C ASN A 105 -7.78 5.66 5.54
N LEU A 106 -8.00 6.00 4.27
CA LEU A 106 -8.34 5.01 3.23
C LEU A 106 -7.19 4.01 3.01
N LEU A 107 -5.95 4.49 2.93
CA LEU A 107 -4.78 3.63 2.79
C LEU A 107 -4.58 2.72 4.01
N LEU A 108 -4.74 3.26 5.23
CA LEU A 108 -4.70 2.50 6.47
C LEU A 108 -5.78 1.40 6.48
N SER A 109 -7.00 1.73 6.05
CA SER A 109 -8.10 0.77 5.93
C SER A 109 -7.76 -0.37 4.97
N LEU A 110 -7.23 -0.05 3.79
CA LEU A 110 -6.78 -1.04 2.80
C LEU A 110 -5.67 -1.94 3.38
N ARG A 111 -4.64 -1.36 4.01
CA ARG A 111 -3.53 -2.09 4.64
C ARG A 111 -4.03 -3.04 5.72
N ALA A 112 -4.94 -2.60 6.58
CA ALA A 112 -5.52 -3.41 7.64
C ALA A 112 -6.31 -4.61 7.08
N MET A 113 -7.05 -4.38 6.00
CA MET A 113 -7.82 -5.40 5.31
C MET A 113 -6.91 -6.46 4.66
N MET A 114 -5.84 -6.02 3.99
CA MET A 114 -4.81 -6.91 3.41
C MET A 114 -4.13 -7.79 4.47
N ARG A 115 -3.77 -7.21 5.63
CA ARG A 115 -3.19 -7.96 6.76
C ARG A 115 -4.12 -9.04 7.26
N ARG A 116 -5.37 -8.66 7.51
CA ARG A 116 -6.36 -9.51 8.17
C ARG A 116 -6.82 -10.66 7.27
N CYS A 117 -7.07 -10.40 5.99
CA CYS A 117 -7.80 -11.33 5.14
C CYS A 117 -6.94 -12.28 4.32
N HIS A 118 -5.70 -11.90 3.99
CA HIS A 118 -4.82 -12.72 3.15
C HIS A 118 -3.46 -13.00 3.80
N ARG A 119 -3.24 -12.50 5.03
CA ARG A 119 -1.92 -12.53 5.69
C ARG A 119 -0.82 -11.99 4.77
N PHE A 120 -1.15 -11.03 3.90
CA PHE A 120 -0.27 -10.52 2.84
C PHE A 120 1.03 -9.89 3.34
N PHE A 121 1.21 -9.69 4.64
CA PHE A 121 2.39 -9.05 5.23
C PHE A 121 3.01 -9.91 6.34
N THR A 122 3.04 -11.24 6.20
CA THR A 122 3.82 -12.14 7.06
C THR A 122 5.26 -12.37 6.53
N CYS A 123 5.73 -11.49 5.65
CA CYS A 123 7.08 -11.48 5.11
C CYS A 123 8.04 -10.77 6.09
N GLU A 124 9.29 -11.24 6.13
CA GLU A 124 10.32 -10.77 7.07
C GLU A 124 11.58 -10.20 6.39
N GLU A 125 11.63 -10.23 5.06
CA GLU A 125 12.79 -9.77 4.30
C GLU A 125 12.87 -8.23 4.23
N ARG A 126 13.86 -7.65 3.55
CA ARG A 126 13.93 -6.21 3.29
C ARG A 126 13.95 -5.97 1.79
N SER A 127 13.18 -5.01 1.31
CA SER A 127 13.22 -4.65 -0.12
C SER A 127 14.41 -3.73 -0.41
N ARG A 128 15.22 -4.10 -1.42
CA ARG A 128 16.30 -3.24 -1.91
C ARG A 128 15.73 -2.05 -2.70
N SER A 129 14.67 -2.26 -3.48
CA SER A 129 14.03 -1.20 -4.25
C SER A 129 13.41 -0.15 -3.33
N VAL A 130 12.71 -0.56 -2.27
CA VAL A 130 12.12 0.36 -1.29
C VAL A 130 13.19 1.11 -0.51
N LYS A 131 14.31 0.46 -0.17
CA LYS A 131 15.46 1.15 0.43
C LYS A 131 15.97 2.28 -0.49
N HIS A 132 16.18 1.99 -1.77
CA HIS A 132 16.65 2.99 -2.72
C HIS A 132 15.66 4.16 -2.88
N ILE A 133 14.36 3.86 -2.92
CA ILE A 133 13.30 4.87 -2.97
C ILE A 133 13.38 5.82 -1.78
N LYS A 134 13.52 5.29 -0.56
CA LYS A 134 13.66 6.09 0.66
C LYS A 134 14.91 6.98 0.64
N GLU A 135 16.02 6.45 0.14
CA GLU A 135 17.27 7.21 -0.02
C GLU A 135 17.11 8.34 -1.04
N THR A 136 16.48 8.08 -2.19
CA THR A 136 16.20 9.09 -3.21
C THR A 136 15.25 10.15 -2.68
N PHE A 137 14.13 9.75 -2.06
CA PHE A 137 13.21 10.67 -1.39
C PHE A 137 13.92 11.59 -0.39
N SER A 138 14.80 11.03 0.44
CA SER A 138 15.57 11.82 1.43
C SER A 138 16.50 12.83 0.77
N LYS A 139 17.17 12.46 -0.34
CA LYS A 139 18.05 13.35 -1.11
C LYS A 139 17.31 14.48 -1.83
N MET A 140 16.02 14.30 -2.13
CA MET A 140 15.18 15.33 -2.73
C MET A 140 14.70 16.40 -1.73
N HIS A 141 15.05 16.27 -0.44
CA HIS A 141 14.69 17.21 0.62
C HIS A 141 13.17 17.52 0.62
N SER A 142 12.78 18.80 0.54
CA SER A 142 11.37 19.20 0.50
C SER A 142 10.65 18.75 -0.78
N ASN A 143 11.35 18.59 -1.90
CA ASN A 143 10.72 18.16 -3.15
C ASN A 143 10.32 16.68 -3.12
N GLY A 144 10.99 15.85 -2.30
CA GLY A 144 10.65 14.44 -2.17
C GLY A 144 9.17 14.20 -1.82
N ILE A 145 8.57 15.10 -1.04
CA ILE A 145 7.14 15.05 -0.66
C ILE A 145 6.25 15.23 -1.89
N TYR A 146 6.50 16.28 -2.70
CA TYR A 146 5.72 16.55 -3.90
C TYR A 146 5.90 15.46 -4.94
N LYS A 147 7.12 14.93 -5.07
CA LYS A 147 7.41 13.78 -5.92
C LYS A 147 6.62 12.53 -5.53
N ALA A 148 6.72 12.13 -4.26
CA ALA A 148 6.08 10.92 -3.77
C ALA A 148 4.55 11.01 -3.81
N MET A 149 3.99 12.19 -3.51
CA MET A 149 2.55 12.45 -3.62
C MET A 149 2.10 12.56 -5.09
N GLY A 150 2.91 13.16 -5.96
CA GLY A 150 2.62 13.28 -7.39
C GLY A 150 2.55 11.93 -8.11
N GLU A 151 3.30 10.94 -7.60
CA GLU A 151 3.30 9.55 -8.10
C GLU A 151 2.39 8.60 -7.28
N PHE A 152 1.48 9.12 -6.47
CA PHE A 152 0.62 8.26 -5.63
C PHE A 152 -0.33 7.39 -6.46
N ASP A 153 -0.79 7.84 -7.64
CA ASP A 153 -1.59 7.00 -8.54
C ASP A 153 -0.81 5.80 -9.10
N ILE A 154 0.49 5.99 -9.40
CA ILE A 154 1.42 4.91 -9.74
C ILE A 154 1.49 3.89 -8.60
N PHE A 155 1.63 4.37 -7.36
CA PHE A 155 1.62 3.50 -6.18
C PHE A 155 0.33 2.66 -6.08
N ILE A 156 -0.85 3.29 -6.24
CA ILE A 156 -2.13 2.56 -6.23
C ILE A 156 -2.16 1.50 -7.32
N ASN A 157 -1.71 1.84 -8.54
CA ASN A 157 -1.68 0.90 -9.67
C ASN A 157 -0.78 -0.32 -9.38
N TYR A 158 0.37 -0.10 -8.74
CA TYR A 158 1.28 -1.19 -8.39
C TYR A 158 0.70 -2.10 -7.29
N VAL A 159 0.06 -1.51 -6.27
CA VAL A 159 -0.67 -2.27 -5.24
C VAL A 159 -1.80 -3.10 -5.86
N GLU A 160 -2.58 -2.52 -6.77
CA GLU A 160 -3.63 -3.25 -7.48
C GLU A 160 -3.07 -4.42 -8.29
N LYS A 161 -1.93 -4.23 -8.97
CA LYS A 161 -1.27 -5.28 -9.73
C LYS A 161 -0.84 -6.43 -8.83
N PHE A 162 -0.19 -6.13 -7.70
CA PHE A 162 0.20 -7.13 -6.70
C PHE A 162 -1.01 -7.93 -6.21
N LEU A 163 -2.09 -7.24 -5.82
CA LEU A 163 -3.29 -7.88 -5.29
C LEU A 163 -3.99 -8.77 -6.32
N THR A 164 -4.03 -8.33 -7.59
CA THR A 164 -4.62 -9.12 -8.68
C THR A 164 -3.83 -10.39 -8.97
N MET A 165 -2.51 -10.37 -8.79
CA MET A 165 -1.65 -11.54 -9.00
C MET A 165 -1.67 -12.55 -7.86
N ARG A 166 -2.18 -12.15 -6.68
CA ARG A 166 -2.23 -12.99 -5.48
C ARG A 166 -3.66 -13.44 -5.13
N ARG A 167 -4.58 -13.33 -6.08
CA ARG A 167 -5.95 -13.79 -5.98
C ARG A 167 -6.05 -15.31 -6.13
#